data_AF-A0A349JZA5-F1
#
_entry.id   AF-A0A349JZA5-F1
#
_cell.length_a   1.000
_cell.length_b   1.000
_cell.length_c   1.000
_cell.angle_alpha   90.00
_cell.angle_beta   90.00
_cell.angle_gamma   90.00
#
_symmetry.space_group_name_H-M   'P 1'
#
loop_
_entity.id
_entity.type
_entity.pdbx_description
1 polymer ?
#
loop_
_entity_poly.entity_id
_entity_poly.type
_entity_poly.pdbx_seq_one_letter_code
_entity_poly.pdbx_strand_id
1 'polypeptide(L)'
;LYIPENCTQCMECITACPDTALPNTAQDVETVLKTAITNYVSDSAAREALIGHVPAIEEAARARMIETTEAKEKLPFKEIIKEQIGALNGAVTDEAKAQLDAILDVVPIAYNKVPAIFRNIEKKNPGGGGIFSIFVSDLCKGCGECVEECGDHGALVMVPDTEELNQTLTGAQIFSRLLPDTPQKYLGLYNDDAPEDSRPAALRNHLMVRRNYEALVSGDGACAGCGEKSILRAAASITEAYMRPLYHSKADRLYEKAGKLQKNGLAALEKMKAADEESYLLFKRAFAHVVTGLGGESNEDTEERLEAHGEISEQDVIEGMSAVMNQDAFNHKLLQATDGRLANGMSTMFMG
;
A
#
# COMPACT_ATOMS: atom_id res chain seq x y z
N LEU A 1 13.30 -21.27 -1.33
CA LEU A 1 13.25 -20.93 -2.78
C LEU A 1 11.79 -20.87 -3.23
N TYR A 2 11.44 -19.88 -4.06
CA TYR A 2 10.11 -19.74 -4.67
C TYR A 2 10.13 -20.23 -6.13
N ILE A 3 9.14 -21.02 -6.52
CA ILE A 3 8.95 -21.64 -7.84
C ILE A 3 7.65 -21.06 -8.44
N PRO A 4 7.73 -20.04 -9.30
CA PRO A 4 6.56 -19.29 -9.75
C PRO A 4 5.52 -20.11 -10.52
N GLU A 5 5.95 -21.09 -11.32
CA GLU A 5 5.07 -21.92 -12.17
C GLU A 5 4.10 -22.79 -11.36
N ASN A 6 4.42 -22.99 -10.07
CA ASN A 6 3.62 -23.75 -9.13
C ASN A 6 2.69 -22.86 -8.30
N CYS A 7 2.91 -21.54 -8.27
CA CYS A 7 2.18 -20.61 -7.43
C CYS A 7 0.71 -20.47 -7.84
N THR A 8 -0.20 -20.65 -6.88
CA THR A 8 -1.65 -20.50 -7.08
C THR A 8 -2.19 -19.14 -6.64
N GLN A 9 -1.34 -18.29 -6.06
CA GLN A 9 -1.74 -17.06 -5.35
C GLN A 9 -2.78 -17.35 -4.25
N CYS A 10 -2.71 -18.52 -3.58
CA CYS A 10 -3.61 -18.82 -2.45
C CYS A 10 -3.36 -17.93 -1.22
N MET A 11 -2.20 -17.28 -1.14
CA MET A 11 -1.77 -16.40 -0.04
C MET A 11 -1.56 -17.10 1.32
N GLU A 12 -1.69 -18.43 1.43
CA GLU A 12 -1.52 -19.16 2.70
C GLU A 12 -0.10 -18.99 3.27
N CYS A 13 0.92 -19.29 2.45
CA CYS A 13 2.32 -19.10 2.83
C CYS A 13 2.67 -17.66 3.26
N ILE A 14 2.07 -16.67 2.60
CA ILE A 14 2.24 -15.25 2.91
C ILE A 14 1.55 -14.88 4.22
N THR A 15 0.40 -15.47 4.50
CA THR A 15 -0.36 -15.24 5.74
C THR A 15 0.35 -15.88 6.92
N ALA A 16 0.85 -17.10 6.75
CA ALA A 16 1.52 -17.87 7.80
C ALA A 16 2.91 -17.35 8.17
N CYS A 17 3.61 -16.67 7.25
CA CYS A 17 4.96 -16.17 7.50
C CYS A 17 4.98 -15.16 8.67
N PRO A 18 5.63 -15.48 9.81
CA PRO A 18 5.67 -14.58 10.96
C PRO A 18 6.61 -13.39 10.72
N ASP A 19 7.67 -13.57 9.92
CA ASP A 19 8.76 -12.60 9.78
C ASP A 19 8.59 -11.61 8.61
N THR A 20 7.39 -11.46 8.04
CA THR A 20 7.17 -10.59 6.85
C THR A 20 8.20 -10.85 5.74
N ALA A 21 8.66 -12.10 5.59
CA ALA A 21 9.82 -12.44 4.77
C ALA A 21 9.46 -12.77 3.32
N LEU A 22 8.19 -12.64 2.95
CA LEU A 22 7.61 -12.91 1.63
C LEU A 22 6.90 -11.68 1.04
N PRO A 23 7.56 -10.50 0.90
CA PRO A 23 7.02 -9.40 0.12
C PRO A 23 6.45 -9.89 -1.20
N ASN A 24 5.30 -9.38 -1.60
CA ASN A 24 4.58 -9.87 -2.76
C ASN A 24 3.87 -8.72 -3.48
N THR A 25 3.56 -8.94 -4.75
CA THR A 25 2.80 -7.97 -5.53
C THR A 25 2.17 -8.64 -6.75
N ALA A 26 1.04 -8.09 -7.21
CA ALA A 26 0.55 -8.33 -8.56
C ALA A 26 0.66 -7.06 -9.39
N GLN A 27 1.15 -7.18 -10.62
CA GLN A 27 1.40 -6.04 -11.51
C GLN A 27 0.98 -6.33 -12.95
N ASP A 28 0.76 -5.27 -13.72
CA ASP A 28 0.67 -5.38 -15.18
C ASP A 28 2.02 -5.80 -15.77
N VAL A 29 1.99 -6.58 -16.86
CA VAL A 29 3.19 -6.99 -17.61
C VAL A 29 3.99 -5.75 -18.04
N GLU A 30 3.30 -4.76 -18.62
CA GLU A 30 3.89 -3.48 -19.00
C GLU A 30 4.65 -2.80 -17.85
N THR A 31 4.04 -2.79 -16.65
CA THR A 31 4.63 -2.12 -15.47
C THR A 31 5.95 -2.77 -15.08
N VAL A 32 6.00 -4.10 -15.05
CA VAL A 32 7.23 -4.84 -14.72
C VAL A 32 8.32 -4.61 -15.79
N LEU A 33 7.96 -4.69 -17.07
CA LEU A 33 8.91 -4.47 -18.17
C LEU A 33 9.46 -3.05 -18.17
N LYS A 34 8.61 -2.02 -18.07
CA LYS A 34 9.05 -0.63 -18.00
C LYS A 34 9.90 -0.35 -16.77
N THR A 35 9.58 -0.97 -15.63
CA THR A 35 10.38 -0.84 -14.41
C THR A 35 11.78 -1.43 -14.60
N ALA A 36 11.88 -2.63 -15.20
CA ALA A 36 13.16 -3.26 -15.52
C ALA A 36 13.98 -2.41 -16.50
N ILE A 37 13.37 -1.99 -17.62
CA ILE A 37 14.04 -1.18 -18.64
C ILE A 37 14.55 0.16 -18.05
N THR A 38 13.71 0.85 -17.28
CA THR A 38 14.05 2.18 -16.74
C THR A 38 15.21 2.14 -15.74
N ASN A 39 15.31 1.07 -14.95
CA ASN A 39 16.27 1.01 -13.84
C ASN A 39 17.54 0.20 -14.15
N TYR A 40 17.50 -0.71 -15.12
CA TYR A 40 18.61 -1.64 -15.39
C TYR A 40 19.28 -1.44 -16.76
N VAL A 41 18.60 -0.81 -17.73
CA VAL A 41 19.23 -0.47 -19.01
C VAL A 41 19.95 0.86 -18.88
N SER A 42 21.28 0.83 -19.02
CA SER A 42 22.13 2.01 -18.74
C SER A 42 22.10 3.04 -19.87
N ASP A 43 22.00 2.60 -21.12
CA ASP A 43 21.98 3.49 -22.28
C ASP A 43 20.59 4.12 -22.47
N SER A 44 20.54 5.45 -22.59
CA SER A 44 19.27 6.18 -22.66
C SER A 44 18.52 5.96 -23.98
N ALA A 45 19.24 5.83 -25.10
CA ALA A 45 18.62 5.63 -26.40
C ALA A 45 18.04 4.21 -26.51
N ALA A 46 18.77 3.21 -26.03
CA ALA A 46 18.30 1.82 -25.94
C ALA A 46 17.10 1.70 -24.99
N ARG A 47 17.09 2.44 -23.87
CA ARG A 47 15.95 2.51 -22.95
C ARG A 47 14.70 3.04 -23.64
N GLU A 48 14.81 4.16 -24.36
CA GLU A 48 13.69 4.75 -25.09
C GLU A 48 13.17 3.80 -26.18
N ALA A 49 14.08 3.19 -26.95
CA ALA A 49 13.73 2.19 -27.97
C ALA A 49 13.00 0.98 -27.36
N LEU A 50 13.52 0.40 -26.27
CA LEU A 50 12.90 -0.72 -25.57
C LEU A 50 11.50 -0.37 -25.04
N ILE A 51 11.34 0.80 -24.41
CA ILE A 51 10.04 1.28 -23.93
C ILE A 51 9.05 1.38 -25.09
N GLY A 52 9.48 1.89 -26.24
CA GLY A 52 8.66 1.96 -27.46
C GLY A 52 8.21 0.57 -27.97
N HIS A 53 8.99 -0.47 -27.73
CA HIS A 53 8.66 -1.86 -28.11
C HIS A 53 7.81 -2.61 -27.08
N VAL A 54 7.67 -2.12 -25.84
CA VAL A 54 6.91 -2.81 -24.78
C VAL A 54 5.50 -3.22 -25.21
N PRO A 55 4.68 -2.38 -25.89
CA PRO A 55 3.34 -2.81 -26.31
C PRO A 55 3.33 -4.05 -27.21
N ALA A 56 4.26 -4.12 -28.18
CA ALA A 56 4.37 -5.26 -29.08
C ALA A 56 4.92 -6.52 -28.38
N ILE A 57 5.90 -6.34 -27.48
CA ILE A 57 6.44 -7.42 -26.64
C ILE A 57 5.33 -7.99 -25.76
N GLU A 58 4.55 -7.13 -25.11
CA GLU A 58 3.47 -7.54 -24.22
C GLU A 58 2.37 -8.28 -24.98
N GLU A 59 1.94 -7.79 -26.14
CA GLU A 59 0.92 -8.46 -26.96
C GLU A 59 1.35 -9.90 -27.33
N ALA A 60 2.58 -10.07 -27.84
CA ALA A 60 3.13 -11.37 -28.19
C ALA A 60 3.32 -12.27 -26.95
N ALA A 61 3.84 -11.71 -25.86
CA ALA A 61 4.04 -12.43 -24.61
C ALA A 61 2.72 -12.92 -24.02
N ARG A 62 1.66 -12.09 -24.02
CA ARG A 62 0.32 -12.46 -23.54
C ARG A 62 -0.26 -13.61 -24.37
N ALA A 63 -0.15 -13.55 -25.70
CA ALA A 63 -0.60 -14.63 -26.56
C ALA A 63 0.08 -15.96 -26.20
N ARG A 64 1.41 -15.92 -26.03
CA ARG A 64 2.19 -17.10 -25.61
C ARG A 64 1.82 -17.58 -24.21
N MET A 65 1.67 -16.67 -23.25
CA MET A 65 1.25 -16.99 -21.88
C MET A 65 -0.12 -17.67 -21.84
N ILE A 66 -1.07 -17.22 -22.66
CA ILE A 66 -2.40 -17.85 -22.79
C ILE A 66 -2.25 -19.27 -23.33
N GLU A 67 -1.52 -19.46 -24.43
CA GLU A 67 -1.27 -20.77 -25.03
C GLU A 67 -0.61 -21.73 -24.03
N THR A 68 0.45 -21.31 -23.35
CA THR A 68 1.13 -22.09 -22.31
C THR A 68 0.16 -22.50 -21.19
N THR A 69 -0.68 -21.56 -20.72
CA THR A 69 -1.64 -21.82 -19.64
C THR A 69 -2.71 -22.82 -20.08
N GLU A 70 -3.19 -22.74 -21.32
CA GLU A 70 -4.18 -23.68 -21.88
C GLU A 70 -3.59 -25.08 -22.09
N ALA A 71 -2.34 -25.14 -22.54
CA ALA A 71 -1.57 -26.38 -22.67
C ALA A 71 -1.13 -26.98 -21.32
N LYS A 72 -1.32 -26.25 -20.21
CA LYS A 72 -0.85 -26.62 -18.85
C LYS A 72 0.66 -26.81 -18.79
N GLU A 73 1.39 -26.10 -19.63
CA GLU A 73 2.85 -26.08 -19.65
C GLU A 73 3.40 -25.19 -18.52
N LYS A 74 4.64 -25.48 -18.12
CA LYS A 74 5.37 -24.72 -17.09
C LYS A 74 6.49 -23.88 -17.72
N LEU A 75 6.21 -23.24 -18.86
CA LEU A 75 7.15 -22.30 -19.46
C LEU A 75 7.29 -21.09 -18.51
N PRO A 76 8.52 -20.71 -18.09
CA PRO A 76 8.72 -19.55 -17.23
C PRO A 76 8.46 -18.24 -17.98
N PHE A 77 7.94 -17.23 -17.28
CA PHE A 77 7.66 -15.92 -17.87
C PHE A 77 8.89 -15.29 -18.52
N LYS A 78 10.05 -15.40 -17.87
CA LYS A 78 11.31 -14.85 -18.37
C LYS A 78 11.70 -15.40 -19.74
N GLU A 79 11.44 -16.68 -20.02
CA GLU A 79 11.79 -17.29 -21.31
C GLU A 79 10.94 -16.72 -22.44
N ILE A 80 9.64 -16.48 -22.17
CA ILE A 80 8.74 -15.83 -23.13
C ILE A 80 9.24 -14.42 -23.46
N ILE A 81 9.58 -13.64 -22.42
CA ILE A 81 10.03 -12.26 -22.62
C ILE A 81 11.39 -12.21 -23.33
N LYS A 82 12.34 -13.07 -22.95
CA LYS A 82 13.66 -13.18 -23.59
C LYS A 82 13.55 -13.51 -25.08
N GLU A 83 12.63 -14.40 -25.45
CA GLU A 83 12.35 -14.68 -26.87
C GLU A 83 11.91 -13.42 -27.63
N GLN A 84 10.99 -12.64 -27.05
CA GLN A 84 10.50 -11.40 -27.68
C GLN A 84 11.59 -10.32 -27.76
N ILE A 85 12.42 -10.18 -26.72
CA ILE A 85 13.56 -9.24 -26.70
C ILE A 85 14.61 -9.65 -27.73
N GLY A 86 14.92 -10.95 -27.81
CA GLY A 86 15.87 -11.51 -28.77
C GLY A 86 15.46 -11.24 -30.21
N ALA A 87 14.15 -11.26 -30.50
CA ALA A 87 13.59 -10.98 -31.82
C ALA A 87 13.74 -9.51 -32.29
N LEU A 88 14.12 -8.57 -31.41
CA LEU A 88 14.37 -7.16 -31.74
C LEU A 88 15.71 -6.96 -32.45
N ASN A 89 15.87 -7.57 -33.63
CA ASN A 89 17.11 -7.52 -34.42
C ASN A 89 17.41 -6.11 -34.91
N GLY A 90 18.55 -5.54 -34.46
CA GLY A 90 19.03 -4.21 -34.87
C GLY A 90 18.26 -3.02 -34.30
N ALA A 91 17.17 -3.25 -33.56
CA ALA A 91 16.39 -2.18 -32.92
C ALA A 91 16.96 -1.74 -31.56
N VAL A 92 17.70 -2.63 -30.88
CA VAL A 92 18.27 -2.43 -29.54
C VAL A 92 19.64 -3.11 -29.49
N THR A 93 20.60 -2.53 -28.78
CA THR A 93 21.96 -3.08 -28.62
C THR A 93 21.96 -4.40 -27.84
N ASP A 94 22.93 -5.27 -28.12
CA ASP A 94 23.05 -6.56 -27.44
C ASP A 94 23.39 -6.38 -25.95
N GLU A 95 24.12 -5.33 -25.59
CA GLU A 95 24.40 -4.97 -24.20
C GLU A 95 23.10 -4.62 -23.44
N ALA A 96 22.19 -3.86 -24.04
CA ALA A 96 20.92 -3.50 -23.40
C ALA A 96 20.00 -4.71 -23.25
N LYS A 97 19.98 -5.62 -24.24
CA LYS A 97 19.28 -6.91 -24.12
C LYS A 97 19.85 -7.74 -22.98
N ALA A 98 21.18 -7.86 -22.90
CA ALA A 98 21.85 -8.61 -21.84
C ALA A 98 21.59 -8.04 -20.44
N GLN A 99 21.56 -6.71 -20.29
CA GLN A 99 21.20 -6.04 -19.03
C GLN A 99 19.76 -6.36 -18.60
N LEU A 100 18.82 -6.34 -19.55
CA LEU A 100 17.42 -6.67 -19.28
C LEU A 100 17.24 -8.17 -18.95
N ASP A 101 17.92 -9.04 -19.69
CA ASP A 101 17.91 -10.48 -19.45
C ASP A 101 18.45 -10.83 -18.05
N ALA A 102 19.51 -10.14 -17.61
CA ALA A 102 20.11 -10.36 -16.29
C ALA A 102 19.14 -10.04 -15.15
N ILE A 103 18.36 -8.97 -15.23
CA ILE A 103 17.36 -8.68 -14.20
C ILE A 103 16.14 -9.63 -14.30
N LEU A 104 15.74 -10.02 -15.51
CA LEU A 104 14.64 -10.99 -15.70
C LEU A 104 14.98 -12.40 -15.18
N ASP A 105 16.26 -12.77 -15.10
CA ASP A 105 16.69 -14.01 -14.46
C ASP A 105 16.52 -14.02 -12.95
N VAL A 106 16.50 -12.84 -12.33
CA VAL A 106 16.43 -12.66 -10.88
C VAL A 106 14.99 -12.48 -10.39
N VAL A 107 14.14 -11.82 -11.17
CA VAL A 107 12.77 -11.48 -10.76
C VAL A 107 11.82 -12.68 -10.92
N PRO A 108 11.26 -13.23 -9.83
CA PRO A 108 10.39 -14.39 -9.91
C PRO A 108 8.95 -14.01 -10.27
N ILE A 109 8.41 -14.54 -11.36
CA ILE A 109 7.11 -14.11 -11.92
C ILE A 109 6.21 -15.31 -12.23
N ALA A 110 5.05 -15.35 -11.58
CA ALA A 110 4.01 -16.36 -11.79
C ALA A 110 2.89 -15.84 -12.69
N TYR A 111 2.50 -16.66 -13.66
CA TYR A 111 1.30 -16.44 -14.48
C TYR A 111 0.50 -17.74 -14.74
N ASN A 112 1.17 -18.91 -14.70
CA ASN A 112 0.60 -20.19 -15.14
C ASN A 112 -0.59 -20.65 -14.30
N LYS A 113 -0.53 -20.46 -12.98
CA LYS A 113 -1.53 -21.00 -12.02
C LYS A 113 -2.19 -19.94 -11.15
N VAL A 114 -2.13 -18.67 -11.55
CA VAL A 114 -2.72 -17.53 -10.82
C VAL A 114 -3.96 -16.96 -11.55
N PRO A 115 -5.04 -17.74 -11.72
CA PRO A 115 -6.15 -17.35 -12.60
C PRO A 115 -6.85 -16.06 -12.16
N ALA A 116 -6.90 -15.75 -10.85
CA ALA A 116 -7.47 -14.52 -10.34
C ALA A 116 -6.69 -13.27 -10.76
N ILE A 117 -5.38 -13.40 -11.02
CA ILE A 117 -4.49 -12.33 -11.45
C ILE A 117 -4.40 -12.27 -12.97
N PHE A 118 -4.24 -13.43 -13.62
CA PHE A 118 -4.04 -13.50 -15.07
C PHE A 118 -5.30 -13.96 -15.82
N ARG A 119 -5.51 -15.28 -15.95
CA ARG A 119 -6.43 -15.87 -16.93
C ARG A 119 -7.89 -15.42 -16.80
N ASN A 120 -8.41 -15.24 -15.59
CA ASN A 120 -9.82 -14.82 -15.39
C ASN A 120 -10.02 -13.36 -15.78
N ILE A 121 -9.05 -12.50 -15.52
CA ILE A 121 -9.10 -11.10 -15.92
C ILE A 121 -8.93 -11.01 -17.43
N GLU A 122 -7.94 -11.71 -18.00
CA GLU A 122 -7.68 -11.75 -19.44
C GLU A 122 -8.91 -12.21 -20.25
N LYS A 123 -9.67 -13.19 -19.74
CA LYS A 123 -10.92 -13.64 -20.38
C LYS A 123 -12.05 -12.60 -20.35
N LYS A 124 -12.10 -11.75 -19.32
CA LYS A 124 -13.15 -10.73 -19.15
C LYS A 124 -12.78 -9.40 -19.81
N ASN A 125 -11.50 -9.04 -19.74
CA ASN A 125 -10.92 -7.82 -20.25
C ASN A 125 -9.55 -8.18 -20.87
N PRO A 126 -9.51 -8.52 -22.17
CA PRO A 126 -8.26 -8.81 -22.88
C PRO A 126 -7.22 -7.71 -22.68
N GLY A 127 -5.97 -8.09 -22.43
CA GLY A 127 -4.89 -7.17 -22.05
C GLY A 127 -4.88 -6.75 -20.58
N GLY A 128 -5.92 -7.07 -19.80
CA GLY A 128 -6.03 -6.66 -18.40
C GLY A 128 -5.37 -7.61 -17.38
N GLY A 129 -5.00 -8.83 -17.78
CA GLY A 129 -4.42 -9.83 -16.89
C GLY A 129 -3.05 -9.37 -16.36
N GLY A 130 -2.77 -9.63 -15.08
CA GLY A 130 -1.50 -9.32 -14.45
C GLY A 130 -0.60 -10.53 -14.29
N ILE A 131 0.51 -10.32 -13.60
CA ILE A 131 1.45 -11.32 -13.14
C ILE A 131 1.69 -11.16 -11.64
N PHE A 132 2.07 -12.25 -10.95
CA PHE A 132 2.22 -12.28 -9.49
C PHE A 132 3.62 -12.70 -9.06
N SER A 133 4.18 -12.03 -8.05
CA SER A 133 5.52 -12.30 -7.55
C SER A 133 5.54 -12.45 -6.03
N ILE A 134 6.42 -13.33 -5.55
CA ILE A 134 6.83 -13.43 -4.15
C ILE A 134 8.34 -13.26 -4.11
N PHE A 135 8.82 -12.34 -3.28
CA PHE A 135 10.24 -12.03 -3.10
C PHE A 135 10.65 -12.53 -1.72
N VAL A 136 11.34 -13.66 -1.65
CA VAL A 136 11.89 -14.14 -0.37
C VAL A 136 13.01 -13.18 0.05
N SER A 137 12.90 -12.61 1.25
CA SER A 137 13.85 -11.61 1.77
C SER A 137 14.82 -12.18 2.81
N ASP A 138 15.82 -11.37 3.15
CA ASP A 138 16.79 -11.58 4.22
C ASP A 138 16.20 -11.61 5.63
N LEU A 139 14.92 -11.24 5.79
CA LEU A 139 14.18 -11.42 7.05
C LEU A 139 13.81 -12.89 7.32
N CYS A 140 14.00 -13.79 6.34
CA CYS A 140 13.67 -15.20 6.47
C CYS A 140 14.56 -15.91 7.50
N LYS A 141 13.94 -16.52 8.52
CA LYS A 141 14.65 -17.31 9.54
C LYS A 141 14.70 -18.81 9.24
N GLY A 142 14.24 -19.23 8.07
CA GLY A 142 14.27 -20.64 7.65
C GLY A 142 13.37 -21.58 8.46
N CYS A 143 12.26 -21.09 9.04
CA CYS A 143 11.37 -21.92 9.88
C CYS A 143 10.58 -23.00 9.11
N GLY A 144 10.42 -22.85 7.79
CA GLY A 144 9.70 -23.81 6.94
C GLY A 144 8.18 -23.69 6.93
N GLU A 145 7.58 -22.86 7.78
CA GLU A 145 6.11 -22.70 7.87
C GLU A 145 5.47 -22.37 6.52
N CYS A 146 6.09 -21.45 5.77
CA CYS A 146 5.59 -21.06 4.46
C CYS A 146 5.66 -22.19 3.41
N VAL A 147 6.54 -23.17 3.60
CA VAL A 147 6.65 -24.36 2.75
C VAL A 147 5.57 -25.36 3.12
N GLU A 148 5.35 -25.61 4.41
CA GLU A 148 4.28 -26.47 4.93
C GLU A 148 2.91 -25.98 4.45
N GLU A 149 2.63 -24.68 4.61
CA GLU A 149 1.37 -24.04 4.21
C GLU A 149 1.21 -23.93 2.68
N CYS A 150 2.32 -23.96 1.93
CA CYS A 150 2.25 -24.10 0.48
C CYS A 150 1.82 -25.52 0.08
N GLY A 151 2.17 -26.52 0.90
CA GLY A 151 1.77 -27.91 0.76
C GLY A 151 2.00 -28.47 -0.64
N ASP A 152 1.01 -29.20 -1.14
CA ASP A 152 1.05 -29.88 -2.45
C ASP A 152 1.14 -28.92 -3.65
N HIS A 153 1.00 -27.60 -3.45
CA HIS A 153 1.28 -26.66 -4.52
C HIS A 153 2.76 -26.69 -4.90
N GLY A 154 3.67 -26.88 -3.93
CA GLY A 154 5.11 -26.94 -4.16
C GLY A 154 5.70 -25.67 -4.77
N ALA A 155 5.10 -24.50 -4.49
CA ALA A 155 5.58 -23.21 -4.95
C ALA A 155 6.69 -22.64 -4.05
N LEU A 156 6.81 -23.12 -2.82
CA LEU A 156 7.93 -22.81 -1.92
C LEU A 156 8.60 -24.12 -1.51
N VAL A 157 9.93 -24.12 -1.52
CA VAL A 157 10.74 -25.28 -1.10
C VAL A 157 11.91 -24.85 -0.23
N MET A 158 12.24 -25.66 0.77
CA MET A 158 13.44 -25.48 1.59
C MET A 158 14.67 -25.86 0.78
N VAL A 159 15.67 -24.98 0.79
CA VAL A 159 16.97 -25.20 0.17
C VAL A 159 18.06 -24.66 1.11
N PRO A 160 19.30 -25.16 1.02
CA PRO A 160 20.41 -24.57 1.76
C PRO A 160 20.54 -23.08 1.45
N ASP A 161 20.84 -22.32 2.49
CA ASP A 161 21.13 -20.90 2.37
C ASP A 161 22.58 -20.71 1.91
N THR A 162 22.78 -20.24 0.67
CA THR A 162 24.11 -20.01 0.08
C THR A 162 24.29 -18.55 -0.27
N GLU A 163 25.54 -18.12 -0.44
CA GLU A 163 25.84 -16.74 -0.80
C GLU A 163 25.21 -16.37 -2.16
N GLU A 164 25.30 -17.26 -3.14
CA GLU A 164 24.76 -17.06 -4.49
C GLU A 164 23.23 -16.94 -4.47
N LEU A 165 22.56 -17.78 -3.67
CA LEU A 165 21.12 -17.70 -3.48
C LEU A 165 20.73 -16.38 -2.82
N ASN A 166 21.43 -15.97 -1.75
CA ASN A 166 21.19 -14.70 -1.07
C ASN A 166 21.38 -13.50 -1.99
N GLN A 167 22.44 -13.49 -2.80
CA GLN A 167 22.67 -12.43 -3.80
C GLN A 167 21.49 -12.33 -4.77
N THR A 168 20.99 -13.47 -5.26
CA THR A 168 19.83 -13.53 -6.17
C THR A 168 18.57 -13.01 -5.49
N LEU A 169 18.26 -13.48 -4.27
CA LEU A 169 17.07 -13.07 -3.52
C LEU A 169 17.10 -11.58 -3.17
N THR A 170 18.27 -11.06 -2.77
CA THR A 170 18.46 -9.63 -2.47
C THR A 170 18.24 -8.78 -3.72
N GLY A 171 18.78 -9.19 -4.87
CA GLY A 171 18.53 -8.50 -6.15
C GLY A 171 17.04 -8.44 -6.49
N ALA A 172 16.32 -9.55 -6.29
CA ALA A 172 14.88 -9.62 -6.53
C ALA A 172 14.08 -8.72 -5.56
N GLN A 173 14.47 -8.67 -4.28
CA GLN A 173 13.85 -7.79 -3.28
C GLN A 173 14.12 -6.30 -3.58
N ILE A 174 15.32 -5.94 -4.06
CA ILE A 174 15.59 -4.56 -4.48
C ILE A 174 14.70 -4.17 -5.66
N PHE A 175 14.55 -5.07 -6.64
CA PHE A 175 13.62 -4.86 -7.75
C PHE A 175 12.18 -4.64 -7.27
N SER A 176 11.71 -5.42 -6.28
CA SER A 176 10.34 -5.27 -5.78
C SER A 176 10.05 -3.89 -5.21
N ARG A 177 11.05 -3.21 -4.63
CA ARG A 177 10.91 -1.84 -4.09
C ARG A 177 10.70 -0.79 -5.19
N LEU A 178 11.12 -1.08 -6.42
CA LEU A 178 10.94 -0.19 -7.59
C LEU A 178 9.53 -0.30 -8.19
N LEU A 179 8.80 -1.38 -7.90
CA LEU A 179 7.43 -1.57 -8.35
C LEU A 179 6.46 -0.74 -7.51
N PRO A 180 5.36 -0.24 -8.10
CA PRO A 180 4.28 0.40 -7.35
C PRO A 180 3.54 -0.61 -6.48
N ASP A 181 2.55 -0.12 -5.71
CA ASP A 181 1.63 -1.00 -4.98
C ASP A 181 0.77 -1.83 -5.94
N THR A 182 0.27 -2.97 -5.44
CA THR A 182 -0.63 -3.85 -6.20
C THR A 182 -1.92 -3.11 -6.57
N PRO A 183 -2.27 -2.98 -7.86
CA PRO A 183 -3.51 -2.36 -8.28
C PRO A 183 -4.77 -3.05 -7.71
N GLN A 184 -5.78 -2.25 -7.35
CA GLN A 184 -7.07 -2.70 -6.80
C GLN A 184 -7.74 -3.81 -7.63
N LYS A 185 -7.58 -3.80 -8.97
CA LYS A 185 -8.12 -4.85 -9.86
C LYS A 185 -7.58 -6.26 -9.58
N TYR A 186 -6.43 -6.38 -8.93
CA TYR A 186 -5.81 -7.67 -8.57
C TYR A 186 -6.10 -8.12 -7.13
N LEU A 187 -6.76 -7.29 -6.33
CA LEU A 187 -7.11 -7.62 -4.94
C LEU A 187 -8.39 -8.45 -4.82
N GLY A 188 -9.00 -8.84 -5.94
CA GLY A 188 -10.18 -9.69 -5.98
C GLY A 188 -11.40 -9.00 -5.36
N LEU A 189 -11.94 -9.57 -4.29
CA LEU A 189 -13.12 -9.03 -3.57
C LEU A 189 -12.74 -8.31 -2.26
N TYR A 190 -11.47 -7.91 -2.14
CA TYR A 190 -10.99 -6.98 -1.12
C TYR A 190 -10.96 -5.58 -1.70
N ASN A 191 -11.50 -4.59 -0.98
CA ASN A 191 -11.50 -3.18 -1.33
C ASN A 191 -10.55 -2.45 -0.36
N ASP A 192 -9.47 -1.88 -0.87
CA ASP A 192 -8.44 -1.26 -0.05
C ASP A 192 -8.86 0.11 0.54
N ASP A 193 -9.76 0.81 -0.14
CA ASP A 193 -10.28 2.12 0.30
C ASP A 193 -11.49 1.98 1.25
N ALA A 194 -12.20 0.84 1.18
CA ALA A 194 -13.31 0.51 2.08
C ALA A 194 -13.25 -0.99 2.47
N PRO A 195 -12.31 -1.37 3.36
CA PRO A 195 -12.13 -2.76 3.80
C PRO A 195 -13.39 -3.38 4.42
N GLU A 196 -14.27 -2.59 5.03
CA GLU A 196 -15.56 -3.01 5.57
C GLU A 196 -16.52 -3.58 4.51
N ASP A 197 -16.38 -3.17 3.24
CA ASP A 197 -17.18 -3.67 2.12
C ASP A 197 -16.57 -4.94 1.49
N SER A 198 -15.42 -5.39 1.99
CA SER A 198 -14.71 -6.57 1.49
C SER A 198 -15.39 -7.87 1.90
N ARG A 199 -15.24 -8.91 1.06
CA ARG A 199 -15.68 -10.26 1.46
C ARG A 199 -14.69 -10.88 2.45
N PRO A 200 -15.15 -11.54 3.53
CA PRO A 200 -14.26 -12.17 4.51
C PRO A 200 -13.22 -13.12 3.89
N ALA A 201 -13.62 -13.90 2.89
CA ALA A 201 -12.74 -14.84 2.19
C ALA A 201 -11.63 -14.16 1.35
N ALA A 202 -11.77 -12.88 1.04
CA ALA A 202 -10.78 -12.10 0.30
C ALA A 202 -9.89 -11.25 1.22
N LEU A 203 -10.15 -11.20 2.53
CA LEU A 203 -9.42 -10.34 3.46
C LEU A 203 -7.92 -10.55 3.37
N ARG A 204 -7.42 -11.78 3.22
CA ARG A 204 -5.98 -12.06 3.06
C ARG A 204 -5.29 -11.29 1.92
N ASN A 205 -6.04 -10.83 0.92
CA ASN A 205 -5.49 -10.02 -0.16
C ASN A 205 -5.05 -8.61 0.30
N HIS A 206 -5.46 -8.16 1.49
CA HIS A 206 -4.88 -6.94 2.11
C HIS A 206 -3.35 -7.05 2.24
N LEU A 207 -2.80 -8.26 2.38
CA LEU A 207 -1.35 -8.51 2.43
C LEU A 207 -0.63 -8.35 1.08
N MET A 208 -1.36 -8.08 -0.01
CA MET A 208 -0.78 -7.69 -1.30
C MET A 208 -0.56 -6.17 -1.40
N VAL A 209 -1.05 -5.40 -0.42
CA VAL A 209 -0.85 -3.95 -0.30
C VAL A 209 0.32 -3.70 0.64
N ARG A 210 1.33 -2.97 0.17
CA ARG A 210 2.64 -2.91 0.85
C ARG A 210 2.54 -2.32 2.25
N ARG A 211 1.80 -1.22 2.43
CA ARG A 211 1.63 -0.59 3.76
C ARG A 211 1.04 -1.56 4.79
N ASN A 212 0.09 -2.41 4.36
CA ASN A 212 -0.55 -3.40 5.22
C ASN A 212 0.41 -4.56 5.51
N TYR A 213 1.12 -5.03 4.48
CA TYR A 213 2.11 -6.11 4.61
C TYR A 213 3.26 -5.75 5.56
N GLU A 214 3.73 -4.49 5.48
CA GLU A 214 4.85 -3.94 6.24
C GLU A 214 4.41 -3.26 7.55
N ALA A 215 3.14 -3.38 7.95
CA ALA A 215 2.61 -2.79 9.18
C ALA A 215 3.34 -3.27 10.45
N LEU A 216 3.94 -4.46 10.40
CA LEU A 216 4.90 -4.95 11.40
C LEU A 216 6.20 -5.35 10.69
N VAL A 217 7.20 -4.48 10.72
CA VAL A 217 8.53 -4.79 10.18
C VAL A 217 9.27 -5.76 11.11
N SER A 218 9.79 -6.83 10.54
CA SER A 218 10.54 -7.88 11.22
C SER A 218 12.05 -7.63 11.23
N GLY A 219 12.86 -8.61 11.64
CA GLY A 219 14.32 -8.49 11.79
C GLY A 219 14.78 -8.48 13.26
N ASP A 220 13.85 -8.78 14.18
CA ASP A 220 14.09 -8.95 15.60
C ASP A 220 14.70 -10.33 15.94
N GLY A 221 15.12 -10.47 17.21
CA GLY A 221 15.72 -11.68 17.77
C GLY A 221 14.75 -12.79 18.19
N ALA A 222 13.46 -12.75 17.83
CA ALA A 222 12.54 -13.84 18.14
C ALA A 222 12.92 -15.15 17.44
N CYS A 223 12.47 -16.26 17.99
CA CYS A 223 12.70 -17.60 17.46
C CYS A 223 12.16 -17.74 16.02
N ALA A 224 12.80 -18.60 15.21
CA ALA A 224 12.29 -19.00 13.91
C ALA A 224 10.91 -19.67 14.07
N GLY A 225 9.90 -19.19 13.33
CA GLY A 225 8.54 -19.75 13.40
C GLY A 225 7.75 -19.37 14.65
N CYS A 226 8.07 -18.25 15.29
CA CYS A 226 7.38 -17.79 16.49
C CYS A 226 5.89 -17.49 16.22
N GLY A 227 4.99 -18.30 16.78
CA GLY A 227 3.54 -18.14 16.60
C GLY A 227 2.96 -16.84 17.18
N GLU A 228 3.57 -16.29 18.25
CA GLU A 228 3.17 -14.99 18.81
C GLU A 228 3.27 -13.89 17.76
N LYS A 229 4.32 -13.97 16.93
CA LYS A 229 4.57 -12.99 15.89
C LYS A 229 3.58 -13.08 14.73
N SER A 230 3.14 -14.28 14.37
CA SER A 230 2.05 -14.44 13.39
C SER A 230 0.78 -13.71 13.85
N ILE A 231 0.45 -13.77 15.15
CA ILE A 231 -0.69 -13.05 15.72
C ILE A 231 -0.47 -11.53 15.70
N LEU A 232 0.70 -11.06 16.15
CA LEU A 232 1.02 -9.63 16.15
C LEU A 232 1.01 -9.05 14.73
N ARG A 233 1.57 -9.78 13.76
CA ARG A 233 1.57 -9.39 12.35
C ARG A 233 0.16 -9.28 11.81
N ALA A 234 -0.69 -10.28 12.07
CA ALA A 234 -2.09 -10.25 11.64
C ALA A 234 -2.85 -9.07 12.27
N ALA A 235 -2.65 -8.82 13.57
CA ALA A 235 -3.26 -7.68 14.25
C ALA A 235 -2.80 -6.35 13.65
N ALA A 236 -1.51 -6.17 13.42
CA ALA A 236 -0.94 -4.97 12.83
C ALA A 236 -1.43 -4.75 11.38
N SER A 237 -1.39 -5.79 10.54
CA SER A 237 -1.76 -5.69 9.13
C SER A 237 -3.26 -5.43 8.94
N ILE A 238 -4.12 -6.05 9.75
CA ILE A 238 -5.56 -5.81 9.73
C ILE A 238 -5.88 -4.41 10.26
N THR A 239 -5.21 -3.98 11.35
CA THR A 239 -5.39 -2.64 11.91
C THR A 239 -4.99 -1.57 10.90
N GLU A 240 -3.86 -1.74 10.22
CA GLU A 240 -3.44 -0.83 9.15
C GLU A 240 -4.44 -0.84 7.99
N ALA A 241 -4.86 -2.02 7.53
CA ALA A 241 -5.81 -2.16 6.45
C ALA A 241 -7.13 -1.44 6.75
N TYR A 242 -7.72 -1.64 7.93
CA TYR A 242 -9.01 -1.07 8.32
C TYR A 242 -8.94 0.38 8.80
N MET A 243 -8.02 0.69 9.70
CA MET A 243 -8.02 1.98 10.39
C MET A 243 -7.48 3.10 9.52
N ARG A 244 -6.51 2.82 8.63
CA ARG A 244 -5.93 3.83 7.73
C ARG A 244 -6.99 4.51 6.85
N PRO A 245 -7.79 3.79 6.03
CA PRO A 245 -8.81 4.42 5.19
C PRO A 245 -9.90 5.10 6.02
N LEU A 246 -10.30 4.51 7.16
CA LEU A 246 -11.30 5.10 8.07
C LEU A 246 -10.85 6.46 8.58
N TYR A 247 -9.61 6.59 9.07
CA TYR A 247 -9.10 7.86 9.55
C TYR A 247 -8.83 8.87 8.43
N HIS A 248 -8.41 8.41 7.25
CA HIS A 248 -8.29 9.28 6.09
C HIS A 248 -9.65 9.86 5.66
N SER A 249 -10.70 9.04 5.64
CA SER A 249 -12.08 9.48 5.37
C SER A 249 -12.59 10.45 6.45
N LYS A 250 -12.28 10.19 7.74
CA LYS A 250 -12.55 11.15 8.83
C LYS A 250 -11.86 12.49 8.56
N ALA A 251 -10.57 12.47 8.21
CA ALA A 251 -9.78 13.67 7.94
C ALA A 251 -10.33 14.47 6.76
N ASP A 252 -10.67 13.81 5.65
CA ASP A 252 -11.23 14.48 4.47
C ASP A 252 -12.57 15.16 4.78
N ARG A 253 -13.42 14.50 5.58
CA ARG A 253 -14.66 15.10 6.08
C ARG A 253 -14.40 16.32 6.96
N LEU A 254 -13.34 16.33 7.77
CA LEU A 254 -12.96 17.47 8.60
C LEU A 254 -12.45 18.64 7.75
N TYR A 255 -11.59 18.39 6.76
CA TYR A 255 -11.16 19.42 5.80
C TYR A 255 -12.35 20.03 5.05
N GLU A 256 -13.28 19.20 4.57
CA GLU A 256 -14.48 19.68 3.88
C GLU A 256 -15.34 20.55 4.81
N LYS A 257 -15.53 20.14 6.07
CA LYS A 257 -16.28 20.92 7.07
C LYS A 257 -15.59 22.24 7.40
N ALA A 258 -14.27 22.26 7.55
CA ALA A 258 -13.49 23.48 7.76
C ALA A 258 -13.65 24.45 6.58
N GLY A 259 -13.53 23.97 5.33
CA GLY A 259 -13.76 24.79 4.15
C GLY A 259 -15.19 25.35 4.07
N LYS A 260 -16.21 24.54 4.42
CA LYS A 260 -17.60 25.00 4.51
C LYS A 260 -17.80 26.06 5.60
N LEU A 261 -17.14 25.91 6.75
CA LEU A 261 -17.19 26.85 7.86
C LEU A 261 -16.52 28.18 7.49
N GLN A 262 -15.35 28.16 6.85
CA GLN A 262 -14.69 29.37 6.36
C GLN A 262 -15.57 30.13 5.35
N LYS A 263 -16.23 29.41 4.44
CA LYS A 263 -17.04 30.03 3.40
C LYS A 263 -18.38 30.60 3.91
N ASN A 264 -19.05 29.88 4.81
CA ASN A 264 -20.44 30.15 5.17
C ASN A 264 -20.65 30.45 6.67
N GLY A 265 -19.58 30.43 7.47
CA GLY A 265 -19.65 30.48 8.93
C GLY A 265 -20.27 31.76 9.47
N LEU A 266 -19.91 32.91 8.91
CA LEU A 266 -20.44 34.20 9.37
C LEU A 266 -21.96 34.24 9.21
N ALA A 267 -22.46 33.93 8.01
CA ALA A 267 -23.89 33.87 7.73
C ALA A 267 -24.62 32.84 8.62
N ALA A 268 -23.97 31.73 8.96
CA ALA A 268 -24.53 30.73 9.87
C ALA A 268 -24.63 31.24 11.32
N LEU A 269 -23.60 31.95 11.81
CA LEU A 269 -23.58 32.55 13.14
C LEU A 269 -24.58 33.71 13.27
N GLU A 270 -24.68 34.58 12.26
CA GLU A 270 -25.68 35.65 12.22
C GLU A 270 -27.10 35.08 12.22
N LYS A 271 -27.34 34.02 11.43
CA LYS A 271 -28.63 33.32 11.42
C LYS A 271 -28.94 32.69 12.78
N MET A 272 -27.95 32.11 13.44
CA MET A 272 -28.11 31.52 14.77
C MET A 272 -28.48 32.61 15.79
N LYS A 273 -27.75 33.73 15.81
CA LYS A 273 -28.01 34.88 16.68
C LYS A 273 -29.41 35.45 16.48
N ALA A 274 -29.85 35.59 15.23
CA ALA A 274 -31.18 36.12 14.91
C ALA A 274 -32.33 35.15 15.28
N ALA A 275 -32.08 33.85 15.27
CA ALA A 275 -33.08 32.84 15.61
C ALA A 275 -33.18 32.60 17.13
N ASP A 276 -32.04 32.57 17.81
CA ASP A 276 -31.92 32.35 19.25
C ASP A 276 -30.58 32.90 19.77
N GLU A 277 -30.64 34.06 20.41
CA GLU A 277 -29.47 34.76 20.95
C GLU A 277 -28.81 33.98 22.11
N GLU A 278 -29.60 33.29 22.94
CA GLU A 278 -29.08 32.52 24.07
C GLU A 278 -28.21 31.35 23.58
N SER A 279 -28.70 30.60 22.58
CA SER A 279 -27.92 29.54 21.94
C SER A 279 -26.64 30.07 21.27
N TYR A 280 -26.70 31.23 20.61
CA TYR A 280 -25.52 31.84 19.99
C TYR A 280 -24.46 32.21 21.04
N LEU A 281 -24.86 32.82 22.16
CA LEU A 281 -23.95 33.16 23.26
C LEU A 281 -23.36 31.91 23.91
N LEU A 282 -24.18 30.86 24.11
CA LEU A 282 -23.72 29.58 24.63
C LEU A 282 -22.69 28.94 23.70
N PHE A 283 -22.90 28.99 22.38
CA PHE A 283 -21.95 28.47 21.41
C PHE A 283 -20.61 29.22 21.45
N LYS A 284 -20.63 30.56 21.51
CA LYS A 284 -19.40 31.37 21.66
C LYS A 284 -18.68 31.07 22.97
N ARG A 285 -19.41 30.92 24.08
CA ARG A 285 -18.85 30.52 25.38
C ARG A 285 -18.24 29.11 25.32
N ALA A 286 -18.89 28.16 24.64
CA ALA A 286 -18.37 26.80 24.46
C ALA A 286 -17.09 26.79 23.61
N PHE A 287 -17.03 27.59 22.53
CA PHE A 287 -15.81 27.78 21.76
C PHE A 287 -14.68 28.33 22.62
N ALA A 288 -14.94 29.41 23.36
CA ALA A 288 -13.93 30.03 24.22
C ALA A 288 -13.41 29.06 25.30
N HIS A 289 -14.31 28.23 25.84
CA HIS A 289 -13.94 27.22 26.83
C HIS A 289 -13.09 26.10 26.20
N VAL A 290 -13.62 25.42 25.19
CA VAL A 290 -13.06 24.16 24.68
C VAL A 290 -11.89 24.38 23.73
N VAL A 291 -11.92 25.44 22.93
CA VAL A 291 -10.93 25.68 21.88
C VAL A 291 -9.84 26.65 22.33
N THR A 292 -10.21 27.76 22.99
CA THR A 292 -9.24 28.79 23.38
C THR A 292 -8.79 28.67 24.84
N GLY A 293 -9.31 27.70 25.60
CA GLY A 293 -8.87 27.42 26.97
C GLY A 293 -9.27 28.47 28.00
N LEU A 294 -10.29 29.29 27.73
CA LEU A 294 -10.77 30.36 28.61
C LEU A 294 -11.84 29.88 29.61
N GLY A 295 -12.05 28.57 29.73
CA GLY A 295 -12.96 28.00 30.72
C GLY A 295 -12.41 28.09 32.14
N GLY A 296 -13.28 28.36 33.11
CA GLY A 296 -12.98 28.38 34.54
C GLY A 296 -13.62 27.25 35.32
N GLU A 297 -13.31 27.15 36.61
CA GLU A 297 -13.88 26.15 37.53
C GLU A 297 -15.35 26.45 37.89
N SER A 298 -15.78 27.71 37.72
CA SER A 298 -17.17 28.18 37.88
C SER A 298 -17.61 29.09 36.74
N ASN A 299 -18.88 29.50 36.76
CA ASN A 299 -19.41 30.46 35.80
C ASN A 299 -18.75 31.84 35.95
N GLU A 300 -18.52 32.27 37.19
CA GLU A 300 -17.88 33.53 37.53
C GLU A 300 -16.40 33.54 37.08
N ASP A 301 -15.64 32.47 37.36
CA ASP A 301 -14.23 32.36 36.89
C ASP A 301 -14.16 32.39 35.36
N THR A 302 -15.08 31.69 34.67
CA THR A 302 -15.13 31.75 33.20
C THR A 302 -15.43 33.17 32.69
N GLU A 303 -16.32 33.91 33.36
CA GLU A 303 -16.64 35.29 33.02
C GLU A 303 -15.45 36.23 33.22
N GLU A 304 -14.75 36.12 34.36
CA GLU A 304 -13.51 36.89 34.61
C GLU A 304 -12.43 36.63 33.55
N ARG A 305 -12.24 35.36 33.14
CA ARG A 305 -11.28 35.01 32.08
C ARG A 305 -11.67 35.59 30.72
N LEU A 306 -12.95 35.56 30.36
CA LEU A 306 -13.45 36.14 29.12
C LEU A 306 -13.31 37.66 29.11
N GLU A 307 -13.63 38.33 30.22
CA GLU A 307 -13.44 39.76 30.37
C GLU A 307 -11.96 40.16 30.27
N ALA A 308 -11.06 39.41 30.91
CA ALA A 308 -9.63 39.65 30.87
C ALA A 308 -9.01 39.42 29.48
N HIS A 309 -9.53 38.45 28.72
CA HIS A 309 -9.09 38.18 27.35
C HIS A 309 -9.56 39.26 26.36
N GLY A 310 -10.79 39.77 26.54
CA GLY A 310 -11.44 40.69 25.62
C GLY A 310 -12.30 39.98 24.56
N GLU A 311 -12.83 40.77 23.62
CA GLU A 311 -13.80 40.29 22.63
C GLU A 311 -13.28 39.14 21.77
N ILE A 312 -14.11 38.11 21.60
CA ILE A 312 -13.93 37.04 20.62
C ILE A 312 -14.90 37.30 19.48
N SER A 313 -14.40 37.71 18.32
CA SER A 313 -15.23 38.01 17.14
C SER A 313 -15.83 36.75 16.52
N GLU A 314 -16.86 36.87 15.67
CA GLU A 314 -17.30 35.71 14.86
C GLU A 314 -16.17 35.14 14.00
N GLN A 315 -15.27 36.02 13.52
CA GLN A 315 -14.14 35.61 12.70
C GLN A 315 -13.16 34.75 13.50
N ASP A 316 -12.86 35.11 14.75
CA ASP A 316 -12.00 34.30 15.64
C ASP A 316 -12.60 32.92 15.89
N VAL A 317 -13.93 32.83 16.05
CA VAL A 317 -14.64 31.55 16.21
C VAL A 317 -14.50 30.68 14.95
N ILE A 318 -14.73 31.28 13.76
CA ILE A 318 -14.65 30.59 12.47
C ILE A 318 -13.22 30.11 12.20
N GLU A 319 -12.23 30.97 12.39
CA GLU A 319 -10.82 30.68 12.16
C GLU A 319 -10.30 29.65 13.16
N GLY A 320 -10.59 29.83 14.45
CA GLY A 320 -10.17 28.90 15.49
C GLY A 320 -10.77 27.50 15.30
N MET A 321 -12.07 27.39 15.01
CA MET A 321 -12.69 26.09 14.74
C MET A 321 -12.14 25.43 13.47
N SER A 322 -11.94 26.23 12.41
CA SER A 322 -11.33 25.75 11.17
C SER A 322 -9.90 25.27 11.41
N ALA A 323 -9.12 25.98 12.21
CA ALA A 323 -7.77 25.60 12.59
C ALA A 323 -7.76 24.26 13.34
N VAL A 324 -8.64 24.08 14.33
CA VAL A 324 -8.77 22.80 15.07
C VAL A 324 -9.14 21.65 14.14
N MET A 325 -10.14 21.83 13.26
CA MET A 325 -10.55 20.78 12.32
C MET A 325 -9.45 20.44 11.32
N ASN A 326 -8.76 21.44 10.78
CA ASN A 326 -7.65 21.23 9.86
C ASN A 326 -6.47 20.53 10.55
N GLN A 327 -6.23 20.85 11.83
CA GLN A 327 -5.18 20.22 12.62
C GLN A 327 -5.53 18.75 12.93
N ASP A 328 -6.76 18.45 13.36
CA ASP A 328 -7.20 17.07 13.60
C ASP A 328 -7.15 16.24 12.29
N ALA A 329 -7.59 16.83 11.18
CA ALA A 329 -7.49 16.21 9.86
C ALA A 329 -6.04 15.91 9.45
N PHE A 330 -5.14 16.88 9.67
CA PHE A 330 -3.70 16.71 9.44
C PHE A 330 -3.14 15.55 10.27
N ASN A 331 -3.47 15.51 11.57
CA ASN A 331 -3.01 14.49 12.52
C ASN A 331 -3.45 13.07 12.15
N HIS A 332 -4.60 12.94 11.49
CA HIS A 332 -5.14 11.65 11.06
C HIS A 332 -4.61 11.15 9.71
N LYS A 333 -4.13 12.05 8.84
CA LYS A 333 -3.81 11.71 7.44
C LYS A 333 -2.32 11.83 7.10
N LEU A 334 -1.57 12.66 7.82
CA LEU A 334 -0.18 12.99 7.47
C LEU A 334 0.79 12.49 8.54
N LEU A 335 1.97 12.07 8.09
CA LEU A 335 3.04 11.61 8.97
C LEU A 335 3.49 12.75 9.89
N GLN A 336 3.64 12.43 11.16
CA GLN A 336 4.19 13.34 12.16
C GLN A 336 5.56 12.85 12.59
N ALA A 337 6.52 13.79 12.63
CA ALA A 337 7.77 13.52 13.31
C ALA A 337 7.47 13.46 14.83
N THR A 338 7.82 12.34 15.46
CA THR A 338 7.69 12.14 16.91
C THR A 338 8.69 12.96 17.72
N ASP A 339 9.59 13.69 17.05
CA ASP A 339 10.63 14.52 17.67
C ASP A 339 10.13 15.89 18.15
N GLY A 340 8.82 16.17 18.04
CA GLY A 340 8.19 17.38 18.57
C GLY A 340 8.58 18.67 17.84
N ARG A 341 9.18 18.59 16.65
CA ARG A 341 9.59 19.79 15.88
C ARG A 341 8.42 20.62 15.36
N LEU A 342 7.21 20.09 15.36
CA LEU A 342 6.00 20.81 15.02
C LEU A 342 5.15 21.03 16.28
N ALA A 343 4.87 22.30 16.60
CA ALA A 343 3.97 22.69 17.68
C ALA A 343 2.50 22.57 17.24
N ASN A 344 2.11 21.40 16.74
CA ASN A 344 0.83 21.18 16.05
C ASN A 344 -0.13 20.25 16.81
N GLY A 345 0.15 19.95 18.08
CA GLY A 345 -0.69 19.08 18.92
C GLY A 345 -0.68 17.63 18.41
N MET A 346 0.08 16.76 19.06
CA MET A 346 0.04 15.32 18.79
C MET A 346 -1.21 14.74 19.48
N SER A 347 -2.37 14.79 18.81
CA SER A 347 -3.65 14.31 19.39
C SER A 347 -4.20 13.04 18.74
N THR A 348 -3.48 12.45 17.78
CA THR A 348 -3.75 11.05 17.43
C THR A 348 -2.99 10.17 18.40
N MET A 349 -3.72 9.65 19.41
CA MET A 349 -3.23 8.53 20.20
C MET A 349 -2.68 7.49 19.23
N PHE A 350 -1.43 7.09 19.49
CA PHE A 350 -0.86 5.83 19.10
C PHE A 350 -1.89 4.74 19.42
N MET A 351 -2.69 4.33 18.43
CA MET A 351 -3.42 3.09 18.52
C MET A 351 -2.38 2.03 18.23
N GLY A 352 -1.88 1.44 19.33
CA GLY A 352 -0.95 0.33 19.28
C GLY A 352 -1.56 -0.95 18.75
#